data_AF-A0A5P2G5I6-F1
#
_entry.id   AF-A0A5P2G5I6-F1
#
_cell.length_a   1.000
_cell.length_b   1.000
_cell.length_c   1.000
_cell.angle_alpha   90.00
_cell.angle_beta   90.00
_cell.angle_gamma   90.00
#
_symmetry.space_group_name_H-M   'P 1'
#
loop_
_entity.id
_entity.type
_entity.pdbx_description
1 polymer ?
#
loop_
_entity_poly.entity_id
_entity_poly.type
_entity_poly.pdbx_seq_one_letter_code
_entity_poly.pdbx_strand_id
1 'polypeptide(L)'
;METTVDLHGEGHHEDGKKMVIKITILLSVITIIELILGFIMMPMPEGSFSRHFIKGIIIVLMLWKAYYITGYFMHLKHENGVMKKLILIPLSIFVWFIIAFLADGASYLHLRKTYDPYSLKMNSMKAPQHEEGAEHHSPTEE
;
A
#
# COMPACT_ATOMS: atom_id res chain seq x y z
N MET A 1 -38.29 -48.71 18.44
CA MET A 1 -37.78 -47.68 19.38
C MET A 1 -36.90 -46.77 18.56
N GLU A 2 -37.31 -45.52 18.46
CA GLU A 2 -36.94 -44.57 17.42
C GLU A 2 -35.50 -44.07 17.55
N THR A 3 -34.92 -43.76 16.39
CA THR A 3 -33.67 -43.04 16.16
C THR A 3 -33.62 -41.73 16.95
N THR A 4 -32.74 -41.65 17.96
CA THR A 4 -32.25 -40.38 18.53
C THR A 4 -31.11 -39.90 17.63
N VAL A 5 -31.42 -39.16 16.56
CA VAL A 5 -31.24 -37.70 16.51
C VAL A 5 -29.84 -37.29 17.00
N ASP A 6 -28.85 -37.53 16.14
CA ASP A 6 -27.77 -36.58 15.90
C ASP A 6 -28.40 -35.19 15.73
N LEU A 7 -27.95 -34.15 16.46
CA LEU A 7 -28.14 -32.70 16.17
C LEU A 7 -27.80 -31.82 17.40
N HIS A 8 -26.55 -31.83 17.89
CA HIS A 8 -26.12 -30.86 18.92
C HIS A 8 -24.63 -30.45 18.85
N GLY A 9 -24.11 -30.20 17.65
CA GLY A 9 -22.70 -29.78 17.48
C GLY A 9 -22.39 -28.72 16.42
N GLU A 10 -23.28 -28.45 15.46
CA GLU A 10 -22.89 -27.73 14.22
C GLU A 10 -23.24 -26.23 14.18
N GLY A 11 -23.76 -25.64 15.27
CA GLY A 11 -24.24 -24.25 15.25
C GLY A 11 -23.19 -23.16 15.51
N HIS A 12 -22.08 -23.45 16.20
CA HIS A 12 -21.16 -22.40 16.70
C HIS A 12 -19.94 -22.12 15.81
N HIS A 13 -19.60 -23.00 14.87
CA HIS A 13 -18.40 -22.84 14.03
C HIS A 13 -18.65 -22.08 12.72
N GLU A 14 -19.91 -21.98 12.27
CA GLU A 14 -20.23 -21.33 11.01
C GLU A 14 -20.18 -19.80 11.06
N ASP A 15 -20.50 -19.21 12.21
CA ASP A 15 -20.66 -17.75 12.34
C ASP A 15 -19.32 -17.00 12.25
N GLY A 16 -18.25 -17.56 12.83
CA GLY A 16 -16.90 -16.99 12.72
C GLY A 16 -16.38 -17.01 11.29
N LYS A 17 -16.62 -18.09 10.55
CA LYS A 17 -16.20 -18.24 9.15
C LYS A 17 -16.92 -17.24 8.24
N LYS A 18 -18.23 -17.05 8.43
CA LYS A 18 -19.03 -16.06 7.68
C LYS A 18 -18.55 -14.63 7.94
N MET A 19 -18.12 -14.33 9.17
CA MET A 19 -17.56 -13.02 9.55
C MET A 19 -16.21 -12.76 8.86
N VAL A 20 -15.28 -13.71 8.93
CA VAL A 20 -13.96 -13.64 8.26
C VAL A 20 -14.12 -13.40 6.76
N ILE A 21 -15.00 -14.15 6.09
CA ILE A 21 -15.23 -14.02 4.65
C ILE A 21 -15.78 -12.63 4.29
N LYS A 22 -16.74 -12.09 5.06
CA LYS A 22 -17.30 -10.75 4.83
C LYS A 22 -16.23 -9.65 4.90
N ILE A 23 -15.34 -9.75 5.88
CA ILE A 23 -14.22 -8.82 6.05
C ILE A 23 -13.30 -8.94 4.85
N THR A 24 -12.78 -10.14 4.55
CA THR A 24 -11.88 -10.36 3.42
C THR A 24 -12.43 -9.81 2.11
N ILE A 25 -13.72 -10.01 1.83
CA ILE A 25 -14.38 -9.46 0.64
C ILE A 25 -14.40 -7.93 0.69
N LEU A 26 -14.78 -7.32 1.81
CA LEU A 26 -14.79 -5.85 1.94
C LEU A 26 -13.39 -5.25 1.70
N LEU A 27 -12.34 -5.83 2.28
CA LEU A 27 -10.97 -5.34 2.07
C LEU A 27 -10.45 -5.60 0.67
N SER A 28 -10.85 -6.70 0.05
CA SER A 28 -10.53 -7.01 -1.33
C SER A 28 -11.12 -5.95 -2.27
N VAL A 29 -12.40 -5.61 -2.10
CA VAL A 29 -13.07 -4.57 -2.88
C VAL A 29 -12.39 -3.21 -2.71
N ILE A 30 -12.10 -2.79 -1.47
CA ILE A 30 -11.39 -1.53 -1.20
C ILE A 30 -10.01 -1.53 -1.87
N THR A 31 -9.28 -2.64 -1.83
CA THR A 31 -7.94 -2.75 -2.43
C THR A 31 -7.99 -2.68 -3.97
N ILE A 32 -9.02 -3.27 -4.59
CA ILE A 32 -9.22 -3.18 -6.04
C ILE A 32 -9.54 -1.74 -6.45
N ILE A 33 -10.45 -1.07 -5.72
CA ILE A 33 -10.80 0.34 -5.96
C ILE A 33 -9.55 1.22 -5.86
N GLU A 34 -8.72 1.00 -4.84
CA GLU A 34 -7.50 1.77 -4.62
C GLU A 34 -6.49 1.58 -5.77
N LEU A 35 -6.30 0.34 -6.23
CA LEU A 35 -5.42 0.03 -7.37
C LEU A 35 -5.91 0.70 -8.66
N ILE A 36 -7.22 0.68 -8.92
CA ILE A 36 -7.83 1.37 -10.05
C ILE A 36 -7.59 2.89 -9.95
N LEU A 37 -7.77 3.46 -8.76
CA LEU A 37 -7.49 4.89 -8.51
C LEU A 37 -6.02 5.24 -8.78
N GLY A 38 -5.10 4.36 -8.37
CA GLY A 38 -3.67 4.49 -8.67
C GLY A 38 -3.38 4.41 -10.17
N PHE A 39 -4.04 3.51 -10.89
CA PHE A 39 -3.86 3.35 -12.34
C PHE A 39 -4.40 4.54 -13.13
N ILE A 40 -5.57 5.07 -12.77
CA ILE A 40 -6.16 6.28 -13.37
C ILE A 40 -5.27 7.51 -13.13
N MET A 41 -4.43 7.50 -12.10
CA MET A 41 -3.47 8.57 -11.84
C MET A 41 -2.24 8.55 -12.77
N MET A 42 -1.95 7.42 -13.45
CA MET A 42 -0.76 7.25 -14.31
C MET A 42 -0.68 8.25 -15.48
N PRO A 43 -1.76 8.56 -16.22
CA PRO A 43 -1.71 9.54 -17.31
C PRO A 43 -1.76 11.01 -16.84
N MET A 44 -1.86 11.31 -15.54
CA MET A 44 -1.98 12.69 -15.08
C MET A 44 -0.64 13.45 -15.12
N PRO A 45 -0.64 14.75 -15.50
CA PRO A 45 0.55 15.57 -15.54
C PRO A 45 1.34 15.58 -14.22
N GLU A 46 2.66 15.44 -14.32
CA GLU A 46 3.61 15.61 -13.23
C GLU A 46 3.43 17.02 -12.62
N GLY A 47 3.12 17.10 -11.32
CA GLY A 47 3.03 18.37 -10.57
C GLY A 47 1.61 18.88 -10.25
N SER A 48 0.54 18.26 -10.77
CA SER A 48 -0.82 18.70 -10.39
C SER A 48 -1.11 18.45 -8.90
N PHE A 49 -1.75 19.43 -8.25
CA PHE A 49 -2.23 19.29 -6.86
C PHE A 49 -3.14 18.06 -6.71
N SER A 50 -3.97 17.78 -7.72
CA SER A 50 -4.84 16.60 -7.78
C SER A 50 -4.04 15.30 -7.65
N ARG A 51 -2.85 15.21 -8.26
CA ARG A 51 -2.01 14.01 -8.19
C ARG A 51 -1.45 13.76 -6.78
N HIS A 52 -1.05 14.83 -6.08
CA HIS A 52 -0.60 14.74 -4.69
C HIS A 52 -1.75 14.37 -3.75
N PHE A 53 -2.95 14.91 -4.00
CA PHE A 53 -4.15 14.58 -3.24
C PHE A 53 -4.56 13.11 -3.40
N ILE A 54 -4.60 12.58 -4.63
CA ILE A 54 -4.89 11.16 -4.88
C ILE A 54 -3.83 10.26 -4.20
N LYS A 55 -2.53 10.59 -4.31
CA LYS A 55 -1.47 9.87 -3.59
C LYS A 55 -1.72 9.84 -2.08
N GLY A 56 -2.14 10.97 -1.50
CA GLY A 56 -2.52 11.06 -0.09
C GLY A 56 -3.68 10.13 0.27
N ILE A 57 -4.74 10.12 -0.55
CA ILE A 57 -5.91 9.25 -0.35
C ILE A 57 -5.51 7.78 -0.39
N ILE A 58 -4.69 7.37 -1.37
CA ILE A 58 -4.19 5.99 -1.49
C ILE A 58 -3.45 5.58 -0.21
N ILE A 59 -2.55 6.43 0.29
CA ILE A 59 -1.82 6.15 1.55
C ILE A 59 -2.79 6.03 2.74
N VAL A 60 -3.78 6.91 2.85
CA VAL A 60 -4.77 6.87 3.94
C VAL A 60 -5.62 5.59 3.87
N LEU A 61 -6.06 5.17 2.67
CA LEU A 61 -6.80 3.93 2.47
C LEU A 61 -5.97 2.69 2.82
N MET A 62 -4.67 2.70 2.53
CA MET A 62 -3.72 1.65 2.93
C MET A 62 -3.56 1.56 4.45
N LEU A 63 -3.45 2.69 5.14
CA LEU A 63 -3.38 2.71 6.61
C LEU A 63 -4.70 2.26 7.24
N TRP A 64 -5.82 2.75 6.70
CA TRP A 64 -7.15 2.37 7.16
C TRP A 64 -7.38 0.86 7.05
N LYS A 65 -7.08 0.26 5.89
CA LYS A 65 -7.28 -1.18 5.72
C LYS A 65 -6.38 -1.99 6.65
N ALA A 66 -5.14 -1.57 6.88
CA ALA A 66 -4.22 -2.25 7.80
C ALA A 66 -4.74 -2.22 9.26
N TYR A 67 -5.28 -1.07 9.69
CA TYR A 67 -5.93 -0.96 10.99
C TYR A 67 -7.19 -1.84 11.09
N TYR A 68 -8.01 -1.84 10.03
CA TYR A 68 -9.21 -2.67 9.97
C TYR A 68 -8.89 -4.17 10.01
N ILE A 69 -7.82 -4.63 9.33
CA ILE A 69 -7.34 -6.02 9.44
C ILE A 69 -6.99 -6.34 10.90
N THR A 70 -6.18 -5.49 11.51
CA THR A 70 -5.65 -5.71 12.86
C THR A 70 -6.77 -5.78 13.89
N GLY A 71 -7.80 -4.94 13.78
CA GLY A 71 -8.94 -4.95 14.69
C GLY A 71 -9.84 -6.18 14.55
N TYR A 72 -10.01 -6.68 13.31
CA TYR A 72 -11.02 -7.70 12.99
C TYR A 72 -10.46 -9.12 12.90
N PHE A 73 -9.26 -9.33 12.34
CA PHE A 73 -8.64 -10.65 12.20
C PHE A 73 -7.93 -11.15 13.45
N MET A 74 -7.49 -10.27 14.34
CA MET A 74 -6.79 -10.70 15.57
C MET A 74 -7.72 -11.12 16.71
N HIS A 75 -9.01 -11.35 16.46
CA HIS A 75 -9.91 -11.87 17.50
C HIS A 75 -9.99 -10.94 18.73
N LEU A 76 -9.96 -9.64 18.47
CA LEU A 76 -9.91 -8.64 19.53
C LEU A 76 -11.30 -8.05 19.81
N LYS A 77 -12.31 -8.33 19.00
CA LYS A 77 -13.63 -7.67 19.12
C LYS A 77 -14.33 -7.99 20.45
N HIS A 78 -14.08 -9.12 21.11
CA HIS A 78 -14.80 -9.50 22.33
C HIS A 78 -13.93 -9.99 23.51
N GLU A 79 -12.63 -10.24 23.35
CA GLU A 79 -11.80 -10.75 24.45
C GLU A 79 -10.40 -10.10 24.42
N ASN A 80 -9.97 -9.59 25.58
CA ASN A 80 -8.61 -9.15 25.93
C ASN A 80 -8.05 -7.86 25.26
N GLY A 81 -8.37 -6.72 25.89
CA GLY A 81 -7.83 -5.39 25.59
C GLY A 81 -6.30 -5.25 25.68
N VAL A 82 -5.60 -6.20 26.32
CA VAL A 82 -4.12 -6.22 26.42
C VAL A 82 -3.50 -6.71 25.11
N MET A 83 -4.10 -7.71 24.46
CA MET A 83 -3.58 -8.25 23.20
C MET A 83 -3.69 -7.22 22.07
N LYS A 84 -4.74 -6.38 22.05
CA LYS A 84 -4.81 -5.27 21.06
C LYS A 84 -3.65 -4.30 21.21
N LYS A 85 -3.34 -3.94 22.46
CA LYS A 85 -2.30 -2.95 22.76
C LYS A 85 -0.94 -3.47 22.32
N LEU A 86 -0.67 -4.76 22.49
CA LEU A 86 0.59 -5.38 22.06
C LEU A 86 0.81 -5.36 20.54
N ILE A 87 -0.25 -5.36 19.72
CA ILE A 87 -0.09 -5.23 18.26
C ILE A 87 -0.21 -3.77 17.81
N LEU A 88 -1.08 -2.99 18.45
CA LEU A 88 -1.31 -1.60 18.09
C LEU A 88 -0.10 -0.71 18.43
N ILE A 89 0.53 -0.92 19.59
CA ILE A 89 1.72 -0.17 20.03
C ILE A 89 2.89 -0.32 19.04
N PRO A 90 3.37 -1.52 18.67
CA PRO A 90 4.44 -1.65 17.71
C PRO A 90 4.04 -1.16 16.32
N LEU A 91 2.77 -1.29 15.92
CA LEU A 91 2.28 -0.71 14.66
C LEU A 91 2.38 0.83 14.66
N SER A 92 1.98 1.48 15.76
CA SER A 92 2.08 2.94 15.89
C SER A 92 3.54 3.42 15.93
N ILE A 93 4.42 2.71 16.63
CA ILE A 93 5.86 3.00 16.64
C ILE A 93 6.46 2.81 15.24
N PHE A 94 6.02 1.79 14.49
CA PHE A 94 6.49 1.55 13.13
C PHE A 94 6.09 2.70 12.18
N VAL A 95 4.85 3.18 12.24
CA VAL A 95 4.41 4.34 11.44
C VAL A 95 5.19 5.61 11.81
N TRP A 96 5.39 5.86 13.11
CA TRP A 96 6.23 6.97 13.59
C TRP A 96 7.67 6.86 13.08
N PHE A 97 8.24 5.66 13.11
CA PHE A 97 9.59 5.38 12.62
C PHE A 97 9.73 5.67 11.13
N ILE A 98 8.75 5.28 10.29
CA ILE A 98 8.76 5.63 8.86
C ILE A 98 8.77 7.15 8.68
N ILE A 99 7.97 7.91 9.43
CA ILE A 99 7.92 9.38 9.33
C ILE A 99 9.27 9.98 9.70
N ALA A 100 9.89 9.52 10.80
CA ALA A 100 11.21 9.99 11.24
C ALA A 100 12.29 9.70 10.17
N PHE A 101 12.29 8.49 9.61
CA PHE A 101 13.20 8.12 8.53
C PHE A 101 12.96 8.90 7.25
N LEU A 102 11.70 9.24 6.92
CA LEU A 102 11.38 10.04 5.75
C LEU A 102 11.87 11.48 5.90
N ALA A 103 11.74 12.05 7.11
CA ALA A 103 12.24 13.38 7.43
C ALA A 103 13.79 13.42 7.38
N ASP A 104 14.45 12.43 7.97
CA ASP A 104 15.91 12.33 7.95
C ASP A 104 16.43 12.07 6.51
N GLY A 105 15.76 11.19 5.76
CA GLY A 105 16.06 10.95 4.35
C GLY A 105 15.87 12.18 3.46
N ALA A 106 14.86 13.00 3.72
CA ALA A 106 14.66 14.28 3.02
C ALA A 106 15.81 15.26 3.31
N SER A 107 16.29 15.32 4.55
CA SER A 107 17.47 16.11 4.94
C SER A 107 18.75 15.59 4.25
N TYR A 108 18.96 14.27 4.26
CA TYR A 108 20.10 13.62 3.62
C TYR A 108 20.15 13.91 2.10
N LEU A 109 18.99 13.86 1.43
CA LEU A 109 18.88 14.22 0.01
C LEU A 109 19.25 15.69 -0.24
N HIS A 110 18.82 16.60 0.64
CA HIS A 110 19.14 18.02 0.55
C HIS A 110 20.66 18.24 0.68
N LEU A 111 21.29 17.63 1.69
CA LEU A 111 22.73 17.75 1.93
C LEU A 111 23.55 17.19 0.76
N ARG A 112 23.15 16.05 0.18
CA ARG A 112 23.84 15.48 -0.98
C ARG A 112 23.77 16.40 -2.21
N LYS A 113 22.64 17.08 -2.43
CA LYS A 113 22.51 18.06 -3.52
C LYS A 113 23.40 19.29 -3.31
N THR A 114 23.62 19.70 -2.06
CA THR A 114 24.41 20.91 -1.73
C THR A 114 25.91 20.66 -1.71
N TYR A 115 26.36 19.49 -1.23
CA TYR A 115 27.79 19.22 -0.97
C TYR A 115 28.49 18.33 -2.01
N ASP A 116 27.77 17.68 -2.94
CA ASP A 116 28.37 16.84 -3.98
C ASP A 116 28.15 17.44 -5.40
N PRO A 117 29.10 18.24 -5.92
CA PRO A 117 29.01 18.85 -7.25
C PRO A 117 29.15 17.83 -8.41
N TYR A 118 29.63 16.62 -8.16
CA TYR A 118 29.71 15.55 -9.17
C TYR A 118 28.35 14.87 -9.36
N SER A 119 27.54 14.77 -8.30
CA SER A 119 26.17 14.22 -8.38
C SER A 119 25.23 15.04 -9.27
N LEU A 120 25.42 16.36 -9.34
CA LEU A 120 24.69 17.27 -10.23
C LEU A 120 25.05 17.04 -11.71
N LYS A 121 26.34 16.91 -12.03
CA LYS A 121 26.82 16.65 -13.39
C LYS A 121 26.37 15.30 -13.93
N MET A 122 26.28 14.27 -13.07
CA MET A 122 25.86 12.94 -13.50
C MET A 122 24.34 12.83 -13.73
N ASN A 123 23.53 13.55 -12.92
CA ASN A 123 22.08 13.67 -13.15
C ASN A 123 21.76 14.48 -14.42
N SER A 124 22.55 15.49 -14.76
CA SER A 124 22.39 16.25 -16.01
C SER A 124 22.94 15.54 -17.24
N MET A 125 23.79 14.52 -17.08
CA MET A 125 24.29 13.67 -18.19
C MET A 125 23.42 12.42 -18.44
N LYS A 126 22.54 12.02 -17.52
CA LYS A 126 21.59 10.91 -17.75
C LYS A 126 20.36 11.38 -18.55
N ALA A 127 20.58 11.35 -19.86
CA ALA A 127 19.66 11.19 -20.99
C ALA A 127 18.80 12.40 -21.45
N PRO A 128 19.01 12.92 -22.68
CA PRO A 128 17.93 13.50 -23.47
C PRO A 128 16.89 12.41 -23.79
N GLN A 129 15.65 12.86 -23.97
CA GLN A 129 14.49 12.04 -24.30
C GLN A 129 14.76 11.15 -25.53
N HIS A 130 14.50 9.86 -25.41
CA HIS A 130 14.32 8.98 -26.57
C HIS A 130 12.88 9.20 -27.10
N GLU A 131 12.69 10.30 -27.83
CA GLU A 131 11.74 10.33 -28.94
C GLU A 131 12.57 10.16 -30.21
N GLU A 132 12.39 9.04 -30.92
CA GLU A 132 12.16 9.06 -32.36
C GLU A 132 11.93 7.64 -32.88
N GLY A 133 10.92 7.56 -33.73
CA GLY A 133 10.47 6.34 -34.37
C GLY A 133 11.49 5.83 -35.38
N ALA A 134 11.31 4.55 -35.67
CA ALA A 134 11.99 3.80 -36.70
C ALA A 134 12.09 4.54 -38.04
N GLU A 135 13.30 4.66 -38.57
CA GLU A 135 13.54 4.36 -39.98
C GLU A 135 14.83 3.54 -40.13
N HIS A 136 14.64 2.35 -40.66
CA HIS A 136 15.65 1.36 -40.99
C HIS A 136 16.37 1.82 -42.27
N HIS A 137 17.66 2.13 -42.20
CA HIS A 137 18.49 2.19 -43.41
C HIS A 137 19.43 0.97 -43.39
N SER A 138 19.11 0.00 -44.24
CA SER A 138 19.95 -1.17 -44.53
C SER A 138 21.25 -0.76 -45.24
N PRO A 139 22.39 -1.43 -44.95
CA PRO A 139 23.68 -1.14 -45.58
C PRO A 139 23.93 -2.08 -46.78
N THR A 140 24.63 -1.59 -47.82
CA THR A 140 25.53 -2.34 -48.74
C THR A 140 26.04 -1.33 -49.79
N GLU A 141 27.32 -0.93 -49.72
CA GLU A 141 28.50 -1.50 -50.41
C GLU A 141 28.55 -1.19 -51.92
N GLU A 142 29.71 -0.59 -52.30
CA GLU A 142 30.24 -0.16 -53.61
C GLU A 142 29.84 1.21 -54.20
#